data_AF-A0A4S2MRG4-F1
#
_entry.id   AF-A0A4S2MRG4-F1
#
_cell.length_a   1.000
_cell.length_b   1.000
_cell.length_c   1.000
_cell.angle_alpha   90.00
_cell.angle_beta   90.00
_cell.angle_gamma   90.00
#
_symmetry.space_group_name_H-M   'P 1'
#
loop_
_entity.id
_entity.type
_entity.pdbx_description
1 polymer ?
#
loop_
_entity_poly.entity_id
_entity_poly.type
_entity_poly.pdbx_seq_one_letter_code
_entity_poly.pdbx_strand_id
1 'polypeptide(L)'
;PVTGATNGVYPRHSLRTWQQQDPDGFNICIQAWQGVMNVTETDPYSWYEIAGIHGAPFKSWGEPNPRDPPEIGYCSHASGLFPTWHRIYVALLEQRLLVHAQRIASRFTGPDSRRYRDAGERCRISYWDWSETDVLPSVITTPRITVTTPDGPNEIANPLYSYRFYSDRFTEDFTGPFARIPNTARQPDRNSGVSRHDRVQAALSAGFRARRQNTYNVFSVDNFNAATNRAFRSNSTPGNLVSIESIHDEVHNAVGGQYGHMSYLEYSGFDPIFWLHHSNVDRIIAMYQAVHPGRGVEPQAATMNFANPMPSPGEEEDDLTPLRPFYDRTGRFYTSRDMISASSIFDFGYSYPEIPVHFRGRPDEELQAFTRSRVNALYG
;
A
#
# COMPACT_ATOMS: atom_id res chain seq x y z
N PRO A 1 9.39 10.97 -11.53
CA PRO A 1 8.90 9.77 -12.26
C PRO A 1 8.84 8.55 -11.32
N VAL A 2 7.84 7.68 -11.52
CA VAL A 2 7.72 6.40 -10.85
C VAL A 2 8.36 5.33 -11.72
N THR A 3 9.32 4.59 -11.18
CA THR A 3 10.07 3.55 -11.90
C THR A 3 9.99 2.19 -11.22
N GLY A 4 9.40 2.12 -10.02
CA GLY A 4 9.52 0.95 -9.16
C GLY A 4 10.96 0.68 -8.73
N ALA A 5 11.17 -0.48 -8.13
CA ALA A 5 12.46 -0.94 -7.63
C ALA A 5 13.32 -1.53 -8.77
N THR A 6 14.36 -0.81 -9.20
CA THR A 6 15.05 -1.11 -10.48
C THR A 6 16.21 -2.09 -10.41
N ASN A 7 16.43 -2.75 -9.27
CA ASN A 7 17.57 -3.63 -9.03
C ASN A 7 17.27 -5.13 -9.21
N GLY A 8 16.17 -5.45 -9.89
CA GLY A 8 15.70 -6.82 -10.08
C GLY A 8 14.31 -7.05 -9.46
N VAL A 9 13.81 -8.27 -9.59
CA VAL A 9 12.49 -8.66 -9.10
C VAL A 9 12.66 -9.50 -7.84
N TYR A 10 12.18 -8.99 -6.71
CA TYR A 10 12.25 -9.66 -5.42
C TYR A 10 10.85 -9.75 -4.78
N PRO A 11 10.58 -10.80 -3.98
CA PRO A 11 9.28 -10.95 -3.36
C PRO A 11 9.05 -9.87 -2.29
N ARG A 12 7.84 -9.30 -2.26
CA ARG A 12 7.31 -8.70 -1.03
C ARG A 12 7.03 -9.83 -0.05
N HIS A 13 7.59 -9.76 1.15
CA HIS A 13 7.46 -10.82 2.15
C HIS A 13 6.22 -10.63 3.03
N SER A 14 5.66 -11.73 3.55
CA SER A 14 4.65 -11.64 4.60
C SER A 14 5.27 -11.05 5.86
N LEU A 15 4.66 -9.99 6.39
CA LEU A 15 5.14 -9.34 7.61
C LEU A 15 5.21 -10.31 8.81
N ARG A 16 4.40 -11.37 8.80
CA ARG A 16 4.35 -12.40 9.85
C ARG A 16 5.61 -13.27 9.88
N THR A 17 6.13 -13.65 8.72
CA THR A 17 7.21 -14.64 8.60
C THR A 17 8.55 -14.01 8.24
N TRP A 18 8.55 -12.77 7.75
CA TRP A 18 9.72 -12.14 7.18
C TRP A 18 10.93 -12.09 8.12
N GLN A 19 10.75 -11.61 9.35
CA GLN A 19 11.85 -11.50 10.32
C GLN A 19 12.51 -12.85 10.60
N GLN A 20 11.75 -13.95 10.55
CA GLN A 20 12.27 -15.29 10.79
C GLN A 20 12.94 -15.89 9.54
N GLN A 21 12.35 -15.65 8.36
CA GLN A 21 12.81 -16.21 7.09
C GLN A 21 14.02 -15.46 6.52
N ASP A 22 14.11 -14.17 6.78
CA ASP A 22 15.16 -13.27 6.28
C ASP A 22 15.44 -12.15 7.29
N PRO A 23 16.11 -12.48 8.42
CA PRO A 23 16.39 -11.51 9.48
C PRO A 23 17.24 -10.34 9.01
N ASP A 24 18.14 -10.54 8.03
CA ASP A 24 19.01 -9.47 7.52
C ASP A 24 18.25 -8.51 6.61
N GLY A 25 17.41 -9.02 5.71
CA GLY A 25 16.55 -8.18 4.88
C GLY A 25 15.55 -7.41 5.73
N PHE A 26 14.93 -8.06 6.71
CA PHE A 26 14.08 -7.38 7.70
C PHE A 26 14.85 -6.27 8.42
N ASN A 27 16.06 -6.56 8.93
CA ASN A 27 16.90 -5.59 9.62
C ASN A 27 17.25 -4.36 8.77
N ILE A 28 17.66 -4.57 7.51
CA ILE A 28 18.00 -3.46 6.61
C ILE A 28 16.76 -2.66 6.24
N CYS A 29 15.64 -3.31 5.95
CA CYS A 29 14.43 -2.61 5.56
C CYS A 29 13.79 -1.82 6.71
N ILE A 30 13.82 -2.31 7.95
CA ILE A 30 13.35 -1.52 9.11
C ILE A 30 14.16 -0.22 9.21
N GLN A 31 15.48 -0.28 9.04
CA GLN A 31 16.30 0.93 8.99
C GLN A 31 15.96 1.81 7.79
N ALA A 32 15.62 1.22 6.64
CA ALA A 32 15.21 1.96 5.45
C ALA A 32 13.88 2.71 5.64
N TRP A 33 12.88 2.09 6.30
CA TRP A 33 11.62 2.75 6.66
C TRP A 33 11.88 4.00 7.49
N GLN A 34 12.70 3.88 8.54
CA GLN A 34 13.11 5.03 9.34
C GLN A 34 13.86 6.08 8.50
N GLY A 35 14.71 5.64 7.57
CA GLY A 35 15.42 6.51 6.64
C GLY A 35 14.48 7.36 5.78
N VAL A 36 13.44 6.76 5.21
CA VAL A 36 12.44 7.47 4.37
C VAL A 36 11.59 8.42 5.22
N MET A 37 11.18 8.01 6.42
CA MET A 37 10.40 8.84 7.35
C MET A 37 11.17 10.06 7.90
N ASN A 38 12.50 10.00 7.92
CA ASN A 38 13.33 11.09 8.41
C ASN A 38 13.76 12.07 7.31
N VAL A 39 13.27 11.91 6.07
CA VAL A 39 13.51 12.88 5.00
C VAL A 39 12.71 14.15 5.29
N THR A 40 13.37 15.32 5.21
CA THR A 40 12.74 16.63 5.43
C THR A 40 11.57 16.88 4.48
N GLU A 41 10.51 17.49 4.98
CA GLU A 41 9.26 17.75 4.24
C GLU A 41 9.39 18.77 3.09
N THR A 42 10.59 19.32 2.86
CA THR A 42 10.93 20.12 1.68
C THR A 42 11.33 19.27 0.47
N ASP A 43 11.66 17.98 0.67
CA ASP A 43 11.91 17.04 -0.42
C ASP A 43 10.55 16.53 -0.94
N PRO A 44 10.25 16.67 -2.25
CA PRO A 44 9.01 16.15 -2.83
C PRO A 44 8.87 14.62 -2.72
N TYR A 45 9.96 13.90 -2.45
CA TYR A 45 9.96 12.44 -2.21
C TYR A 45 10.13 12.08 -0.73
N SER A 46 9.91 13.03 0.17
CA SER A 46 9.80 12.75 1.61
C SER A 46 8.58 11.87 1.92
N TRP A 47 8.59 11.23 3.09
CA TRP A 47 7.42 10.49 3.57
C TRP A 47 6.16 11.34 3.56
N TYR A 48 6.26 12.58 4.06
CA TYR A 48 5.11 13.49 4.16
C TYR A 48 4.51 13.82 2.80
N GLU A 49 5.35 14.17 1.82
CA GLU A 49 4.89 14.53 0.48
C GLU A 49 4.32 13.32 -0.26
N ILE A 50 4.95 12.14 -0.15
CA ILE A 50 4.42 10.91 -0.75
C ILE A 50 3.11 10.51 -0.09
N ALA A 51 3.05 10.42 1.24
CA ALA A 51 1.85 10.08 1.99
C ALA A 51 0.68 11.04 1.70
N GLY A 52 0.98 12.32 1.53
CA GLY A 52 0.00 13.37 1.25
C GLY A 52 -0.60 13.30 -0.14
N ILE A 53 -0.01 12.58 -1.11
CA ILE A 53 -0.62 12.34 -2.43
C ILE A 53 -2.02 11.73 -2.27
N HIS A 54 -2.17 10.82 -1.30
CA HIS A 54 -3.44 10.14 -1.06
C HIS A 54 -4.59 11.12 -0.73
N GLY A 55 -4.31 12.17 0.03
CA GLY A 55 -5.33 12.96 0.73
C GLY A 55 -4.90 14.41 0.99
N ALA A 56 -4.94 14.80 2.25
CA ALA A 56 -4.41 16.08 2.70
C ALA A 56 -2.88 16.10 2.46
N PRO A 57 -2.29 17.25 2.08
CA PRO A 57 -2.83 18.60 2.21
C PRO A 57 -3.61 19.12 1.00
N PHE A 58 -4.06 18.25 0.08
CA PHE A 58 -4.75 18.65 -1.15
C PHE A 58 -3.90 19.61 -2.00
N LYS A 59 -2.61 19.29 -2.14
CA LYS A 59 -1.67 20.06 -2.95
C LYS A 59 -1.15 19.23 -4.12
N SER A 60 -0.81 19.92 -5.20
CA SER A 60 -0.22 19.29 -6.36
C SER A 60 1.12 18.62 -6.04
N TRP A 61 1.30 17.39 -6.50
CA TRP A 61 2.57 16.68 -6.41
C TRP A 61 3.20 16.53 -7.80
N GLY A 62 4.41 17.05 -7.96
CA GLY A 62 5.19 16.98 -9.21
C GLY A 62 4.71 17.90 -10.34
N GLU A 63 3.40 18.06 -10.54
CA GLU A 63 2.80 18.96 -11.54
C GLU A 63 2.05 20.10 -10.86
N PRO A 64 2.62 21.31 -10.74
CA PRO A 64 1.94 22.44 -10.11
C PRO A 64 0.62 22.78 -10.81
N ASN A 65 -0.50 22.63 -10.12
CA ASN A 65 -1.79 23.17 -10.55
C ASN A 65 -2.02 24.53 -9.87
N PRO A 66 -2.24 25.62 -10.63
CA PRO A 66 -2.50 26.94 -10.03
C PRO A 66 -3.84 27.01 -9.26
N ARG A 67 -4.67 25.97 -9.36
CA ARG A 67 -5.95 25.83 -8.65
C ARG A 67 -6.08 24.42 -8.09
N ASP A 68 -5.21 24.11 -7.12
CA ASP A 68 -5.36 22.91 -6.30
C ASP A 68 -6.79 22.87 -5.71
N PRO A 69 -7.51 21.73 -5.82
CA PRO A 69 -8.83 21.60 -5.24
C PRO A 69 -8.72 21.64 -3.71
N PRO A 70 -9.69 22.27 -3.02
CA PRO A 70 -9.49 22.64 -1.62
C PRO A 70 -9.64 21.49 -0.61
N GLU A 71 -10.27 20.37 -1.00
CA GLU A 71 -10.76 19.35 -0.05
C GLU A 71 -10.65 17.90 -0.55
N ILE A 72 -9.90 17.63 -1.62
CA ILE A 72 -9.82 16.27 -2.19
C ILE A 72 -8.40 15.90 -2.63
N GLY A 73 -7.98 14.68 -2.26
CA GLY A 73 -6.67 14.12 -2.61
C GLY A 73 -6.68 13.33 -3.93
N TYR A 74 -5.52 12.83 -4.36
CA TYR A 74 -5.40 12.13 -5.64
C TYR A 74 -5.99 10.72 -5.63
N CYS A 75 -6.21 10.13 -4.45
CA CYS A 75 -6.60 8.73 -4.37
C CYS A 75 -7.90 8.44 -5.13
N SER A 76 -7.89 7.37 -5.92
CA SER A 76 -9.07 6.87 -6.62
C SER A 76 -9.79 5.86 -5.74
N HIS A 77 -10.96 6.22 -5.20
CA HIS A 77 -11.84 5.37 -4.40
C HIS A 77 -13.23 5.32 -5.02
N ALA A 78 -13.97 4.24 -4.79
CA ALA A 78 -15.23 3.94 -5.49
C ALA A 78 -15.04 3.92 -7.02
N SER A 79 -13.82 3.63 -7.47
CA SER A 79 -13.32 3.86 -8.83
C SER A 79 -12.78 2.57 -9.45
N GLY A 80 -12.96 2.39 -10.76
CA GLY A 80 -12.33 1.30 -11.52
C GLY A 80 -10.82 1.40 -11.49
N LEU A 81 -10.28 2.60 -11.22
CA LEU A 81 -8.86 2.89 -11.08
C LEU A 81 -8.32 2.58 -9.68
N PHE A 82 -9.16 2.29 -8.69
CA PHE A 82 -8.73 1.98 -7.31
C PHE A 82 -7.54 0.99 -7.25
N PRO A 83 -7.58 -0.15 -7.96
CA PRO A 83 -6.51 -1.16 -7.86
C PRO A 83 -5.17 -0.66 -8.40
N THR A 84 -5.23 -0.03 -9.57
CA THR A 84 -4.06 0.33 -10.37
C THR A 84 -3.42 1.62 -9.88
N TRP A 85 -4.24 2.58 -9.42
CA TRP A 85 -3.78 3.80 -8.75
C TRP A 85 -2.99 3.47 -7.48
N HIS A 86 -3.53 2.59 -6.61
CA HIS A 86 -2.84 2.20 -5.38
C HIS A 86 -1.60 1.33 -5.63
N ARG A 87 -1.59 0.49 -6.68
CA ARG A 87 -0.41 -0.29 -7.09
C ARG A 87 0.78 0.61 -7.39
N ILE A 88 0.62 1.60 -8.27
CA ILE A 88 1.70 2.51 -8.64
C ILE A 88 2.09 3.44 -7.48
N TYR A 89 1.14 3.77 -6.61
CA TYR A 89 1.39 4.53 -5.40
C TYR A 89 2.32 3.78 -4.42
N VAL A 90 2.08 2.50 -4.17
CA VAL A 90 2.98 1.64 -3.37
C VAL A 90 4.35 1.52 -4.05
N ALA A 91 4.40 1.38 -5.38
CA ALA A 91 5.66 1.32 -6.12
C ALA A 91 6.51 2.61 -5.98
N LEU A 92 5.87 3.78 -5.88
CA LEU A 92 6.54 5.06 -5.62
C LEU A 92 7.23 5.08 -4.25
N LEU A 93 6.59 4.61 -3.19
CA LEU A 93 7.26 4.53 -1.89
C LEU A 93 8.36 3.45 -1.91
N GLU A 94 8.09 2.30 -2.52
CA GLU A 94 9.01 1.16 -2.55
C GLU A 94 10.35 1.51 -3.23
N GLN A 95 10.34 2.29 -4.32
CA GLN A 95 11.58 2.75 -4.94
C GLN A 95 12.41 3.65 -4.01
N ARG A 96 11.77 4.43 -3.13
CA ARG A 96 12.48 5.23 -2.12
C ARG A 96 13.04 4.33 -1.03
N LEU A 97 12.24 3.37 -0.56
CA LEU A 97 12.66 2.39 0.43
C LEU A 97 13.92 1.64 -0.03
N LEU A 98 13.96 1.19 -1.29
CA LEU A 98 15.14 0.51 -1.86
C LEU A 98 16.39 1.40 -1.83
N VAL A 99 16.28 2.67 -2.24
CA VAL A 99 17.42 3.60 -2.23
C VAL A 99 18.00 3.75 -0.83
N HIS A 100 17.14 3.88 0.19
CA HIS A 100 17.58 3.94 1.58
C HIS A 100 18.21 2.62 2.04
N ALA A 101 17.61 1.48 1.69
CA ALA A 101 18.12 0.16 2.03
C ALA A 101 19.54 -0.08 1.47
N GLN A 102 19.76 0.19 0.19
CA GLN A 102 21.07 0.06 -0.45
C GLN A 102 22.11 1.00 0.18
N ARG A 103 21.73 2.25 0.50
CA ARG A 103 22.61 3.20 1.19
C ARG A 103 22.98 2.75 2.60
N ILE A 104 22.04 2.15 3.34
CA ILE A 104 22.31 1.61 4.68
C ILE A 104 23.25 0.42 4.57
N ALA A 105 22.93 -0.52 3.68
CA ALA A 105 23.69 -1.73 3.44
C ALA A 105 25.13 -1.46 2.98
N SER A 106 25.36 -0.41 2.18
CA SER A 106 26.70 -0.04 1.69
C SER A 106 27.65 0.41 2.80
N ARG A 107 27.15 0.75 3.99
CA ARG A 107 27.97 1.17 5.14
C ARG A 107 28.56 -0.01 5.93
N PHE A 108 28.01 -1.22 5.76
CA PHE A 108 28.58 -2.40 6.41
C PHE A 108 29.93 -2.75 5.78
N THR A 109 30.94 -2.91 6.62
CA THR A 109 32.31 -3.24 6.21
C THR A 109 32.75 -4.58 6.81
N GLY A 110 33.94 -5.07 6.45
CA GLY A 110 34.45 -6.34 6.96
C GLY A 110 33.74 -7.59 6.40
N PRO A 111 33.82 -8.72 7.12
CA PRO A 111 33.34 -10.02 6.65
C PRO A 111 31.84 -10.05 6.30
N ASP A 112 31.00 -9.33 7.06
CA ASP A 112 29.54 -9.30 6.86
C ASP A 112 29.09 -8.34 5.76
N SER A 113 30.00 -7.58 5.15
CA SER A 113 29.64 -6.54 4.19
C SER A 113 28.87 -7.06 2.96
N ARG A 114 29.20 -8.27 2.47
CA ARG A 114 28.46 -8.89 1.35
C ARG A 114 27.05 -9.30 1.78
N ARG A 115 26.92 -9.93 2.94
CA ARG A 115 25.65 -10.39 3.52
C ARG A 115 24.64 -9.23 3.64
N TYR A 116 25.07 -8.09 4.16
CA TYR A 116 24.19 -6.93 4.30
C TYR A 116 23.93 -6.19 2.97
N ARG A 117 24.90 -6.15 2.05
CA ARG A 117 24.67 -5.66 0.67
C ARG A 117 23.58 -6.48 -0.01
N ASP A 118 23.68 -7.81 0.02
CA ASP A 118 22.68 -8.71 -0.58
C ASP A 118 21.31 -8.58 0.10
N ALA A 119 21.26 -8.28 1.39
CA ALA A 119 20.02 -7.95 2.10
C ALA A 119 19.40 -6.61 1.65
N GLY A 120 20.22 -5.58 1.43
CA GLY A 120 19.77 -4.28 0.95
C GLY A 120 19.16 -4.32 -0.45
N GLU A 121 19.66 -5.19 -1.33
CA GLU A 121 19.08 -5.38 -2.66
C GLU A 121 17.65 -5.98 -2.61
N ARG A 122 17.37 -6.82 -1.62
CA ARG A 122 16.11 -7.56 -1.54
C ARG A 122 14.99 -6.78 -0.86
N CYS A 123 15.24 -5.53 -0.47
CA CYS A 123 14.28 -4.76 0.30
C CYS A 123 13.03 -4.39 -0.50
N ARG A 124 11.86 -4.80 -0.01
CA ARG A 124 10.52 -4.53 -0.59
C ARG A 124 9.52 -4.24 0.52
N ILE A 125 8.42 -3.56 0.20
CA ILE A 125 7.34 -3.28 1.17
C ILE A 125 6.59 -4.59 1.45
N SER A 126 6.79 -5.14 2.64
CA SER A 126 6.10 -6.34 3.10
C SER A 126 4.58 -6.17 3.13
N TYR A 127 3.86 -7.27 2.93
CA TYR A 127 2.41 -7.28 2.99
C TYR A 127 1.91 -7.79 4.35
N TRP A 128 0.83 -7.21 4.85
CA TRP A 128 0.10 -7.68 6.03
C TRP A 128 -1.16 -8.42 5.61
N ASP A 129 -1.12 -9.77 5.64
CA ASP A 129 -2.26 -10.60 5.29
C ASP A 129 -3.28 -10.67 6.45
N TRP A 130 -4.20 -9.72 6.45
CA TRP A 130 -5.28 -9.61 7.42
C TRP A 130 -6.41 -10.64 7.24
N SER A 131 -6.31 -11.53 6.25
CA SER A 131 -7.24 -12.64 5.98
C SER A 131 -6.66 -14.01 6.31
N GLU A 132 -5.34 -14.10 6.51
CA GLU A 132 -4.67 -15.30 7.02
C GLU A 132 -4.98 -15.53 8.51
N THR A 133 -4.93 -14.47 9.32
CA THR A 133 -5.14 -14.51 10.77
C THR A 133 -5.73 -13.19 11.27
N ASP A 134 -6.44 -13.24 12.39
CA ASP A 134 -6.93 -12.05 13.08
C ASP A 134 -5.90 -11.40 13.99
N VAL A 135 -4.75 -12.05 14.24
CA VAL A 135 -3.73 -11.57 15.17
C VAL A 135 -2.87 -10.48 14.54
N LEU A 136 -2.81 -9.31 15.18
CA LEU A 136 -1.89 -8.25 14.82
C LEU A 136 -0.43 -8.71 14.94
N PRO A 137 0.42 -8.51 13.91
CA PRO A 137 1.85 -8.75 14.01
C PRO A 137 2.46 -7.92 15.15
N SER A 138 3.26 -8.54 16.02
CA SER A 138 3.87 -7.84 17.17
C SER A 138 4.77 -6.67 16.73
N VAL A 139 5.39 -6.77 15.55
CA VAL A 139 6.23 -5.71 14.99
C VAL A 139 5.46 -4.41 14.76
N ILE A 140 4.15 -4.42 14.51
CA ILE A 140 3.37 -3.18 14.33
C ILE A 140 2.82 -2.63 15.65
N THR A 141 2.92 -3.37 16.75
CA THR A 141 2.44 -2.95 18.07
C THR A 141 3.56 -2.66 19.08
N THR A 142 4.82 -2.96 18.72
CA THR A 142 5.99 -2.74 19.59
C THR A 142 6.62 -1.38 19.31
N PRO A 143 6.78 -0.48 20.31
CA PRO A 143 7.22 0.90 20.09
C PRO A 143 8.71 1.07 19.75
N ARG A 144 9.55 0.12 20.16
CA ARG A 144 11.00 0.11 19.91
C ARG A 144 11.43 -1.21 19.32
N ILE A 145 12.49 -1.18 18.51
CA ILE A 145 13.02 -2.36 17.85
C ILE A 145 14.54 -2.30 17.80
N THR A 146 15.19 -3.43 18.05
CA THR A 146 16.64 -3.56 17.92
C THR A 146 16.99 -3.91 16.47
N VAL A 147 17.90 -3.13 15.89
CA VAL A 147 18.47 -3.35 14.57
C VAL A 147 19.98 -3.45 14.67
N THR A 148 20.61 -4.25 13.81
CA THR A 148 22.05 -4.24 13.63
C THR A 148 22.42 -3.14 12.65
N THR A 149 23.27 -2.20 13.07
CA THR A 149 23.87 -1.15 12.24
C THR A 149 25.34 -1.51 11.94
N PRO A 150 26.05 -0.74 11.11
CA PRO A 150 27.48 -0.93 10.90
C PRO A 150 28.32 -0.84 12.19
N ASP A 151 27.83 -0.12 13.20
CA ASP A 151 28.50 0.09 14.49
C ASP A 151 28.08 -0.95 15.55
N GLY A 152 27.19 -1.88 15.19
CA GLY A 152 26.67 -2.93 16.06
C GLY A 152 25.16 -2.81 16.33
N PRO A 153 24.62 -3.62 17.25
CA PRO A 153 23.21 -3.55 17.64
C PRO A 153 22.84 -2.18 18.22
N ASN A 154 21.72 -1.63 17.78
CA ASN A 154 21.17 -0.36 18.24
C ASN A 154 19.64 -0.45 18.39
N GLU A 155 19.10 0.13 19.46
CA GLU A 155 17.66 0.17 19.67
C GLU A 155 17.06 1.50 19.18
N ILE A 156 16.16 1.42 18.21
CA ILE A 156 15.52 2.58 17.59
C ILE A 156 14.02 2.64 17.90
N ALA A 157 13.42 3.82 17.74
CA ALA A 157 11.97 3.92 17.63
C ALA A 157 11.52 3.11 16.40
N ASN A 158 10.50 2.27 16.56
CA ASN A 158 10.06 1.38 15.51
C ASN A 158 9.27 2.18 14.44
N PRO A 159 9.76 2.28 13.20
CA PRO A 159 9.07 3.06 12.17
C PRO A 159 7.74 2.44 11.74
N LEU A 160 7.47 1.16 12.05
CA LEU A 160 6.18 0.52 11.76
C LEU A 160 5.12 0.74 12.86
N TYR A 161 5.49 1.34 14.00
CA TYR A 161 4.58 1.60 15.12
C TYR A 161 3.70 2.84 14.88
N SER A 162 4.32 3.95 14.49
CA SER A 162 3.66 5.23 14.17
C SER A 162 4.62 6.12 13.38
N TYR A 163 4.09 7.04 12.58
CA TYR A 163 4.89 8.13 12.00
C TYR A 163 4.79 9.37 12.89
N ARG A 164 5.92 10.03 13.13
CA ARG A 164 5.96 11.37 13.77
C ARG A 164 6.17 12.39 12.68
N PHE A 165 5.28 13.39 12.58
CA PHE A 165 5.45 14.48 11.62
C PHE A 165 6.79 15.18 11.84
N TYR A 166 7.52 15.44 10.76
CA TYR A 166 8.90 15.90 10.84
C TYR A 166 8.95 17.36 11.31
N SER A 167 7.98 18.17 10.86
CA SER A 167 7.81 19.56 11.27
C SER A 167 6.38 19.83 11.75
N ASP A 168 6.10 21.03 12.26
CA ASP A 168 4.75 21.47 12.65
C ASP A 168 3.87 21.87 11.45
N ARG A 169 4.32 21.67 10.20
CA ARG A 169 3.55 21.97 8.98
C ARG A 169 2.16 21.32 8.97
N PHE A 170 2.02 20.13 9.54
CA PHE A 170 0.73 19.44 9.66
C PHE A 170 -0.34 20.27 10.40
N THR A 171 0.06 21.23 11.24
CA THR A 171 -0.87 22.10 11.98
C THR A 171 -1.62 23.08 11.08
N GLU A 172 -1.05 23.41 9.92
CA GLU A 172 -1.66 24.26 8.89
C GLU A 172 -2.31 23.42 7.77
N ASP A 173 -1.69 22.29 7.44
CA ASP A 173 -2.10 21.42 6.34
C ASP A 173 -3.34 20.56 6.69
N PHE A 174 -3.59 20.29 7.97
CA PHE A 174 -4.69 19.43 8.43
C PHE A 174 -5.79 20.21 9.14
N THR A 175 -6.93 19.55 9.36
CA THR A 175 -8.08 20.14 10.05
C THR A 175 -8.48 19.34 11.29
N GLY A 176 -9.34 19.93 12.12
CA GLY A 176 -9.94 19.24 13.26
C GLY A 176 -8.91 18.77 14.30
N PRO A 177 -9.04 17.54 14.85
CA PRO A 177 -8.08 16.97 15.77
C PRO A 177 -6.69 16.71 15.14
N PHE A 178 -6.63 16.38 13.85
CA PHE A 178 -5.38 15.98 13.18
C PHE A 178 -4.36 17.11 13.09
N ALA A 179 -4.82 18.37 13.05
CA ALA A 179 -3.97 19.56 13.16
C ALA A 179 -3.25 19.73 14.52
N ARG A 180 -3.49 18.83 15.50
CA ARG A 180 -2.90 18.90 16.85
C ARG A 180 -2.22 17.61 17.30
N ILE A 181 -2.21 16.56 16.49
CA ILE A 181 -1.66 15.26 16.85
C ILE A 181 -0.34 15.06 16.10
N PRO A 182 0.82 15.16 16.77
CA PRO A 182 2.13 15.11 16.10
C PRO A 182 2.57 13.71 15.66
N ASN A 183 1.78 12.67 15.93
CA ASN A 183 2.07 11.31 15.53
C ASN A 183 0.81 10.62 14.97
N THR A 184 0.98 9.76 13.98
CA THR A 184 -0.12 8.91 13.53
C THR A 184 -0.54 7.96 14.66
N ALA A 185 -1.84 7.70 14.72
CA ALA A 185 -2.45 6.97 15.82
C ALA A 185 -3.52 5.99 15.33
N ARG A 186 -3.60 4.85 16.00
CA ARG A 186 -4.47 3.70 15.65
C ARG A 186 -5.44 3.44 16.79
N GLN A 187 -6.74 3.60 16.51
CA GLN A 187 -7.82 3.63 17.52
C GLN A 187 -7.45 4.38 18.81
N PRO A 188 -6.95 5.63 18.76
CA PRO A 188 -6.42 6.28 19.95
C PRO A 188 -7.50 6.47 21.02
N ASP A 189 -7.07 6.50 22.28
CA ASP A 189 -7.92 6.99 23.35
C ASP A 189 -8.26 8.46 23.12
N ARG A 190 -9.55 8.81 23.24
CA ARG A 190 -10.05 10.16 22.93
C ARG A 190 -9.35 11.26 23.72
N ASN A 191 -8.95 10.98 24.96
CA ASN A 191 -8.40 11.98 25.86
C ASN A 191 -6.87 12.07 25.75
N SER A 192 -6.18 10.94 25.63
CA SER A 192 -4.71 10.92 25.60
C SER A 192 -4.11 10.94 24.20
N GLY A 193 -4.89 10.60 23.16
CA GLY A 193 -4.38 10.45 21.79
C GLY A 193 -3.48 9.23 21.59
N VAL A 194 -3.29 8.40 22.62
CA VAL A 194 -2.41 7.22 22.57
C VAL A 194 -3.13 6.06 21.87
N SER A 195 -2.45 5.44 20.90
CA SER A 195 -2.95 4.26 20.17
C SER A 195 -3.38 3.13 21.11
N ARG A 196 -4.53 2.49 20.80
CA ARG A 196 -5.07 1.35 21.55
C ARG A 196 -5.07 0.11 20.68
N HIS A 197 -3.91 -0.55 20.61
CA HIS A 197 -3.74 -1.78 19.82
C HIS A 197 -4.62 -2.94 20.31
N ASP A 198 -5.04 -2.93 21.57
CA ASP A 198 -6.05 -3.86 22.10
C ASP A 198 -7.43 -3.67 21.43
N ARG A 199 -7.83 -2.42 21.15
CA ARG A 199 -9.07 -2.12 20.42
C ARG A 199 -8.95 -2.45 18.94
N VAL A 200 -7.79 -2.18 18.34
CA VAL A 200 -7.49 -2.61 16.95
C VAL A 200 -7.61 -4.13 16.83
N GLN A 201 -6.98 -4.88 17.75
CA GLN A 201 -7.05 -6.34 17.78
C GLN A 201 -8.50 -6.82 17.91
N ALA A 202 -9.28 -6.25 18.84
CA ALA A 202 -10.67 -6.63 19.05
C ALA A 202 -11.54 -6.38 17.79
N ALA A 203 -11.38 -5.23 17.13
CA ALA A 203 -12.10 -4.92 15.90
C ALA A 203 -11.73 -5.88 14.76
N LEU A 204 -10.43 -6.17 14.60
CA LEU A 204 -9.97 -7.10 13.57
C LEU A 204 -10.48 -8.52 13.79
N SER A 205 -10.46 -9.02 15.04
CA SER A 205 -11.01 -10.32 15.41
C SER A 205 -12.52 -10.41 15.17
N ALA A 206 -13.26 -9.33 15.44
CA ALA A 206 -14.71 -9.29 15.20
C ALA A 206 -15.07 -9.45 13.70
N GLY A 207 -14.30 -8.81 12.80
CA GLY A 207 -14.51 -8.89 11.36
C GLY A 207 -13.91 -10.12 10.67
N PHE A 208 -12.99 -10.84 11.32
CA PHE A 208 -12.10 -11.82 10.66
C PHE A 208 -12.81 -12.90 9.85
N ARG A 209 -13.82 -13.56 10.41
CA ARG A 209 -14.52 -14.66 9.72
C ARG A 209 -15.15 -14.19 8.40
N ALA A 210 -15.84 -13.05 8.44
CA ALA A 210 -16.44 -12.47 7.25
C ALA A 210 -15.37 -12.00 6.27
N ARG A 211 -14.33 -11.31 6.77
CA ARG A 211 -13.20 -10.80 5.97
C ARG A 211 -12.49 -11.90 5.18
N ARG A 212 -12.16 -13.01 5.84
CA ARG A 212 -11.52 -14.17 5.22
C ARG A 212 -12.40 -14.80 4.15
N GLN A 213 -13.68 -15.06 4.47
CA GLN A 213 -14.63 -15.62 3.51
C GLN A 213 -14.82 -14.70 2.30
N ASN A 214 -14.93 -13.40 2.53
CA ASN A 214 -15.08 -12.39 1.50
C ASN A 214 -13.85 -12.30 0.60
N THR A 215 -12.65 -12.43 1.19
CA THR A 215 -11.38 -12.49 0.43
C THR A 215 -11.33 -13.72 -0.47
N TYR A 216 -11.87 -14.86 -0.02
CA TYR A 216 -11.99 -16.03 -0.89
C TYR A 216 -13.01 -15.80 -2.01
N ASN A 217 -14.16 -15.21 -1.68
CA ASN A 217 -15.27 -15.00 -2.61
C ASN A 217 -14.93 -14.06 -3.78
N VAL A 218 -14.09 -13.03 -3.57
CA VAL A 218 -13.73 -12.08 -4.64
C VAL A 218 -13.05 -12.77 -5.83
N PHE A 219 -12.36 -13.89 -5.62
CA PHE A 219 -11.74 -14.67 -6.70
C PHE A 219 -12.76 -15.40 -7.59
N SER A 220 -14.03 -15.46 -7.19
CA SER A 220 -15.11 -16.01 -8.01
C SER A 220 -15.87 -14.94 -8.82
N VAL A 221 -15.54 -13.65 -8.65
CA VAL A 221 -16.18 -12.54 -9.36
C VAL A 221 -15.46 -12.31 -10.69
N ASP A 222 -16.12 -12.59 -11.82
CA ASP A 222 -15.49 -12.51 -13.16
C ASP A 222 -15.23 -11.08 -13.66
N ASN A 223 -16.08 -10.11 -13.28
CA ASN A 223 -15.92 -8.72 -13.71
C ASN A 223 -14.92 -7.98 -12.79
N PHE A 224 -13.92 -7.35 -13.39
CA PHE A 224 -12.83 -6.68 -12.66
C PHE A 224 -13.36 -5.53 -11.80
N ASN A 225 -14.19 -4.63 -12.34
CA ASN A 225 -14.71 -3.50 -11.59
C ASN A 225 -15.54 -3.97 -10.39
N ALA A 226 -16.42 -4.97 -10.60
CA ALA A 226 -17.21 -5.60 -9.54
C ALA A 226 -16.36 -6.25 -8.44
N ALA A 227 -15.27 -6.92 -8.82
CA ALA A 227 -14.39 -7.58 -7.88
C ALA A 227 -13.55 -6.60 -7.06
N THR A 228 -13.25 -5.42 -7.61
CA THR A 228 -12.18 -4.58 -7.10
C THR A 228 -12.63 -3.27 -6.47
N ASN A 229 -13.72 -2.65 -6.93
CA ASN A 229 -14.21 -1.38 -6.38
C ASN A 229 -15.63 -1.49 -5.83
N ARG A 230 -15.96 -0.68 -4.81
CA ARG A 230 -17.21 -0.81 -4.03
C ARG A 230 -18.42 -0.12 -4.65
N ALA A 231 -18.23 0.72 -5.66
CA ALA A 231 -19.31 1.51 -6.25
C ALA A 231 -19.83 0.95 -7.58
N PHE A 232 -19.14 -0.03 -8.16
CA PHE A 232 -19.59 -0.67 -9.40
C PHE A 232 -20.92 -1.40 -9.20
N ARG A 233 -21.92 -0.99 -9.98
CA ARG A 233 -23.24 -1.62 -10.02
C ARG A 233 -23.42 -2.25 -11.40
N SER A 234 -23.10 -3.53 -11.55
CA SER A 234 -23.57 -4.25 -12.74
C SER A 234 -25.10 -4.38 -12.68
N ASN A 235 -25.78 -4.22 -13.81
CA ASN A 235 -27.23 -4.42 -13.92
C ASN A 235 -27.69 -5.88 -13.65
N SER A 236 -26.79 -6.77 -13.23
CA SER A 236 -26.99 -8.22 -13.22
C SER A 236 -27.08 -8.88 -11.84
N THR A 237 -26.89 -8.18 -10.70
CA THR A 237 -27.22 -8.79 -9.39
C THR A 237 -27.45 -7.74 -8.29
N PRO A 238 -28.69 -7.59 -7.77
CA PRO A 238 -28.95 -6.75 -6.59
C PRO A 238 -28.58 -7.50 -5.31
N GLY A 239 -27.64 -6.94 -4.53
CA GLY A 239 -27.45 -7.27 -3.11
C GLY A 239 -26.14 -7.99 -2.78
N ASN A 240 -25.17 -7.24 -2.24
CA ASN A 240 -23.93 -7.71 -1.60
C ASN A 240 -22.84 -8.31 -2.50
N LEU A 241 -22.48 -7.64 -3.60
CA LEU A 241 -21.15 -7.87 -4.17
C LEU A 241 -20.10 -7.32 -3.19
N VAL A 242 -19.34 -8.22 -2.59
CA VAL A 242 -18.17 -7.86 -1.80
C VAL A 242 -17.02 -7.64 -2.77
N SER A 243 -16.40 -6.46 -2.71
CA SER A 243 -15.23 -6.10 -3.52
C SER A 243 -13.97 -6.02 -2.66
N ILE A 244 -12.80 -6.09 -3.28
CA ILE A 244 -11.51 -5.89 -2.60
C ILE A 244 -11.51 -4.54 -1.86
N GLU A 245 -12.00 -3.45 -2.48
CA GLU A 245 -12.14 -2.15 -1.83
C GLU A 245 -13.03 -2.19 -0.58
N SER A 246 -14.17 -2.90 -0.62
CA SER A 246 -15.05 -2.98 0.56
C SER A 246 -14.42 -3.73 1.75
N ILE A 247 -13.56 -4.73 1.47
CA ILE A 247 -12.82 -5.44 2.52
C ILE A 247 -11.67 -4.55 3.03
N HIS A 248 -11.01 -3.84 2.12
CA HIS A 248 -10.01 -2.83 2.42
C HIS A 248 -10.56 -1.75 3.38
N ASP A 249 -11.76 -1.25 3.13
CA ASP A 249 -12.42 -0.23 3.94
C ASP A 249 -12.69 -0.72 5.36
N GLU A 250 -13.09 -1.98 5.53
CA GLU A 250 -13.27 -2.57 6.86
C GLU A 250 -11.96 -2.61 7.65
N VAL A 251 -10.83 -2.94 7.02
CA VAL A 251 -9.52 -2.94 7.68
C VAL A 251 -9.08 -1.53 8.06
N HIS A 252 -9.29 -0.54 7.18
CA HIS A 252 -9.05 0.88 7.50
C HIS A 252 -9.81 1.31 8.75
N ASN A 253 -11.12 1.00 8.80
CA ASN A 253 -11.99 1.32 9.93
C ASN A 253 -11.58 0.56 11.20
N ALA A 254 -11.19 -0.72 11.09
CA ALA A 254 -10.74 -1.52 12.22
C ALA A 254 -9.43 -0.99 12.83
N VAL A 255 -8.53 -0.42 12.01
CA VAL A 255 -7.26 0.13 12.49
C VAL A 255 -7.41 1.57 13.00
N GLY A 256 -8.15 2.42 12.30
CA GLY A 256 -8.30 3.82 12.66
C GLY A 256 -9.34 4.06 13.76
N GLY A 257 -10.46 3.33 13.74
CA GLY A 257 -11.62 3.61 14.59
C GLY A 257 -12.09 5.06 14.44
N GLN A 258 -12.71 5.62 15.49
CA GLN A 258 -13.32 6.95 15.40
C GLN A 258 -12.31 8.11 15.29
N TYR A 259 -11.07 7.94 15.76
CA TYR A 259 -10.13 9.06 15.95
C TYR A 259 -8.73 8.80 15.38
N GLY A 260 -8.50 7.65 14.77
CA GLY A 260 -7.21 7.27 14.22
C GLY A 260 -7.09 7.62 12.75
N HIS A 261 -5.86 7.83 12.30
CA HIS A 261 -5.56 8.33 10.95
C HIS A 261 -6.05 7.37 9.86
N MET A 262 -5.96 6.06 10.12
CA MET A 262 -6.35 5.02 9.17
C MET A 262 -7.84 5.02 8.77
N SER A 263 -8.74 5.69 9.49
CA SER A 263 -10.17 5.77 9.11
C SER A 263 -10.51 6.94 8.18
N TYR A 264 -9.58 7.86 7.95
CA TYR A 264 -9.82 9.10 7.22
C TYR A 264 -8.96 9.10 5.96
N LEU A 265 -9.60 9.19 4.79
CA LEU A 265 -8.90 9.14 3.50
C LEU A 265 -7.85 10.25 3.40
N GLU A 266 -8.12 11.40 4.00
CA GLU A 266 -7.24 12.56 4.02
C GLU A 266 -5.91 12.27 4.73
N TYR A 267 -5.91 11.37 5.73
CA TYR A 267 -4.80 11.21 6.67
C TYR A 267 -4.23 9.78 6.73
N SER A 268 -4.91 8.79 6.14
CA SER A 268 -4.55 7.37 6.29
C SER A 268 -3.18 7.05 5.70
N GLY A 269 -2.81 7.69 4.58
CA GLY A 269 -1.51 7.52 3.91
C GLY A 269 -0.29 7.83 4.78
N PHE A 270 -0.46 8.65 5.83
CA PHE A 270 0.64 9.00 6.74
C PHE A 270 0.99 7.88 7.72
N ASP A 271 0.08 6.95 8.04
CA ASP A 271 0.36 5.87 8.98
C ASP A 271 1.18 4.76 8.31
N PRO A 272 2.29 4.28 8.90
CA PRO A 272 3.11 3.23 8.31
C PRO A 272 2.35 1.95 7.94
N ILE A 273 1.29 1.60 8.68
CA ILE A 273 0.51 0.38 8.42
C ILE A 273 -0.31 0.47 7.12
N PHE A 274 -0.60 1.68 6.63
CA PHE A 274 -1.26 1.92 5.35
C PHE A 274 -0.54 1.18 4.23
N TRP A 275 0.78 1.29 4.19
CA TRP A 275 1.59 0.73 3.12
C TRP A 275 1.71 -0.79 3.18
N LEU A 276 1.68 -1.36 4.38
CA LEU A 276 1.66 -2.81 4.60
C LEU A 276 0.30 -3.41 4.23
N HIS A 277 -0.77 -2.67 4.53
CA HIS A 277 -2.14 -2.98 4.12
C HIS A 277 -2.30 -2.91 2.60
N HIS A 278 -1.89 -1.81 1.96
CA HIS A 278 -1.97 -1.62 0.51
C HIS A 278 -1.03 -2.56 -0.27
N SER A 279 0.08 -3.00 0.33
CA SER A 279 0.89 -4.09 -0.22
C SER A 279 0.14 -5.43 -0.25
N ASN A 280 -0.75 -5.70 0.71
CA ASN A 280 -1.64 -6.88 0.68
C ASN A 280 -2.82 -6.69 -0.27
N VAL A 281 -3.38 -5.48 -0.37
CA VAL A 281 -4.42 -5.18 -1.37
C VAL A 281 -3.89 -5.40 -2.77
N ASP A 282 -2.70 -4.88 -3.07
CA ASP A 282 -2.00 -5.13 -4.33
C ASP A 282 -1.72 -6.61 -4.59
N ARG A 283 -1.36 -7.37 -3.53
CA ARG A 283 -1.19 -8.83 -3.60
C ARG A 283 -2.48 -9.52 -4.03
N ILE A 284 -3.62 -9.16 -3.43
CA ILE A 284 -4.93 -9.72 -3.76
C ILE A 284 -5.32 -9.36 -5.21
N ILE A 285 -5.04 -8.13 -5.65
CA ILE A 285 -5.28 -7.69 -7.04
C ILE A 285 -4.40 -8.49 -8.01
N ALA A 286 -3.11 -8.68 -7.73
CA ALA A 286 -2.22 -9.47 -8.56
C ALA A 286 -2.67 -10.94 -8.65
N MET A 287 -3.13 -11.52 -7.54
CA MET A 287 -3.75 -12.84 -7.53
C MET A 287 -5.04 -12.87 -8.36
N TYR A 288 -5.88 -11.84 -8.28
CA TYR A 288 -7.10 -11.74 -9.06
C TYR A 288 -6.80 -11.74 -10.56
N GLN A 289 -5.84 -10.94 -11.00
CA GLN A 289 -5.41 -10.86 -12.39
C GLN A 289 -4.83 -12.18 -12.91
N ALA A 290 -4.20 -12.97 -12.05
CA ALA A 290 -3.74 -14.31 -12.41
C ALA A 290 -4.89 -15.32 -12.49
N VAL A 291 -5.88 -15.22 -11.60
CA VAL A 291 -7.08 -16.07 -11.61
C VAL A 291 -8.00 -15.77 -12.80
N HIS A 292 -8.03 -14.50 -13.23
CA HIS A 292 -8.86 -13.96 -14.31
C HIS A 292 -8.02 -13.21 -15.37
N PRO A 293 -7.16 -13.92 -16.11
CA PRO A 293 -6.29 -13.29 -17.11
C PRO A 293 -7.11 -12.56 -18.18
N GLY A 294 -6.64 -11.38 -18.58
CA GLY A 294 -7.30 -10.53 -19.57
C GLY A 294 -8.48 -9.70 -19.05
N ARG A 295 -8.88 -9.84 -17.77
CA ARG A 295 -9.86 -8.95 -17.14
C ARG A 295 -9.16 -7.70 -16.61
N GLY A 296 -9.72 -6.53 -16.89
CA GLY A 296 -9.18 -5.24 -16.49
C GLY A 296 -10.27 -4.20 -16.33
N VAL A 297 -9.87 -2.95 -16.13
CA VAL A 297 -10.79 -1.83 -15.93
C VAL A 297 -11.73 -1.69 -17.12
N GLU A 298 -13.03 -1.72 -16.85
CA GLU A 298 -14.07 -1.41 -17.82
C GLU A 298 -14.55 0.04 -17.62
N PRO A 299 -15.07 0.70 -18.67
CA PRO A 299 -15.66 2.03 -18.54
C PRO A 299 -16.73 2.09 -17.45
N GLN A 300 -16.65 3.09 -16.59
CA GLN A 300 -17.67 3.39 -15.58
C GLN A 300 -17.73 4.90 -15.32
N ALA A 301 -18.77 5.37 -14.64
CA ALA A 301 -18.89 6.78 -14.28
C ALA A 301 -17.65 7.30 -13.54
N ALA A 302 -17.12 8.43 -13.98
CA ALA A 302 -15.94 9.06 -13.41
C ALA A 302 -16.19 9.47 -11.94
N THR A 303 -15.19 9.22 -11.10
CA THR A 303 -15.24 9.56 -9.68
C THR A 303 -14.51 10.86 -9.39
N MET A 304 -14.95 11.57 -8.34
CA MET A 304 -14.25 12.77 -7.87
C MET A 304 -12.89 12.38 -7.26
N ASN A 305 -11.83 13.06 -7.68
CA ASN A 305 -10.49 13.02 -7.08
C ASN A 305 -9.75 14.34 -7.38
N PHE A 306 -8.49 14.47 -6.97
CA PHE A 306 -7.70 15.68 -7.22
C PHE A 306 -7.58 16.03 -8.71
N ALA A 307 -7.39 15.02 -9.57
CA ALA A 307 -7.22 15.24 -11.00
C ALA A 307 -8.53 15.58 -11.72
N ASN A 308 -9.66 15.14 -11.16
CA ASN A 308 -10.99 15.42 -11.65
C ASN A 308 -11.93 15.79 -10.49
N PRO A 309 -11.83 17.01 -9.95
CA PRO A 309 -12.58 17.40 -8.75
C PRO A 309 -14.06 17.68 -9.04
N MET A 310 -14.46 17.83 -10.31
CA MET A 310 -15.85 18.03 -10.72
C MET A 310 -16.12 17.31 -12.05
N PRO A 311 -16.30 15.97 -12.04
CA PRO A 311 -16.63 15.22 -13.24
C PRO A 311 -17.95 15.72 -13.86
N SER A 312 -18.01 15.78 -15.19
CA SER A 312 -19.21 16.17 -15.92
C SER A 312 -20.29 15.06 -15.86
N PRO A 313 -21.58 15.39 -15.92
CA PRO A 313 -22.63 14.36 -16.01
C PRO A 313 -22.41 13.44 -17.21
N GLY A 314 -22.30 12.13 -16.96
CA GLY A 314 -22.05 11.11 -17.99
C GLY A 314 -20.58 10.96 -18.40
N GLU A 315 -19.66 11.66 -17.75
CA GLU A 315 -18.22 11.42 -17.89
C GLU A 315 -17.85 10.04 -17.34
N GLU A 316 -17.00 9.33 -18.06
CA GLU A 316 -16.54 7.99 -17.71
C GLU A 316 -15.02 7.98 -17.48
N GLU A 317 -14.59 7.08 -16.60
CA GLU A 317 -13.21 6.66 -16.42
C GLU A 317 -13.05 5.22 -16.92
N ASP A 318 -11.88 4.90 -17.48
CA ASP A 318 -11.58 3.64 -18.16
C ASP A 318 -10.10 3.24 -18.01
N ASP A 319 -9.65 2.20 -18.72
CA ASP A 319 -8.29 1.70 -18.62
C ASP A 319 -7.21 2.64 -19.21
N LEU A 320 -7.61 3.69 -19.94
CA LEU A 320 -6.75 4.73 -20.51
C LEU A 320 -6.71 6.00 -19.66
N THR A 321 -7.56 6.09 -18.64
CA THR A 321 -7.61 7.25 -17.77
C THR A 321 -6.26 7.40 -17.02
N PRO A 322 -5.60 8.57 -17.09
CA PRO A 322 -4.31 8.79 -16.45
C PRO A 322 -4.36 8.61 -14.93
N LEU A 323 -3.47 7.77 -14.40
CA LEU A 323 -3.25 7.55 -12.97
C LEU A 323 -2.39 8.68 -12.39
N ARG A 324 -2.95 9.90 -12.35
CA ARG A 324 -2.26 11.07 -11.82
C ARG A 324 -1.96 10.90 -10.32
N PRO A 325 -0.80 11.38 -9.83
CA PRO A 325 0.22 12.17 -10.53
C PRO A 325 1.39 11.30 -11.09
N PHE A 326 1.17 10.01 -11.34
CA PHE A 326 2.26 9.06 -11.58
C PHE A 326 2.65 8.98 -13.06
N TYR A 327 3.86 9.42 -13.39
CA TYR A 327 4.42 9.39 -14.74
C TYR A 327 5.74 8.59 -14.81
N ASP A 328 6.00 8.01 -15.98
CA ASP A 328 7.22 7.26 -16.28
C ASP A 328 8.43 8.18 -16.59
N ARG A 329 9.58 7.63 -16.96
CA ARG A 329 10.79 8.43 -17.27
C ARG A 329 10.65 9.31 -18.51
N THR A 330 9.68 9.03 -19.39
CA THR A 330 9.39 9.80 -20.59
C THR A 330 8.44 10.97 -20.33
N GLY A 331 7.85 11.03 -19.13
CA GLY A 331 6.83 12.02 -18.78
C GLY A 331 5.40 11.58 -19.12
N ARG A 332 5.21 10.33 -19.60
CA ARG A 332 3.88 9.78 -19.87
C ARG A 332 3.27 9.28 -18.57
N PHE A 333 2.00 9.61 -18.33
CA PHE A 333 1.26 9.05 -17.22
C PHE A 333 1.04 7.55 -17.37
N TYR A 334 1.15 6.84 -16.25
CA TYR A 334 0.65 5.48 -16.17
C TYR A 334 -0.86 5.46 -16.31
N THR A 335 -1.37 4.36 -16.86
CA THR A 335 -2.80 4.05 -17.02
C THR A 335 -3.04 2.64 -16.51
N SER A 336 -4.29 2.27 -16.27
CA SER A 336 -4.59 0.88 -15.85
C SER A 336 -4.19 -0.15 -16.90
N ARG A 337 -4.14 0.25 -18.18
CA ARG A 337 -3.64 -0.58 -19.29
C ARG A 337 -2.19 -1.02 -19.13
N ASP A 338 -1.35 -0.21 -18.48
CA ASP A 338 0.06 -0.56 -18.22
C ASP A 338 0.21 -1.71 -17.20
N MET A 339 -0.87 -2.06 -16.48
CA MET A 339 -0.80 -3.00 -15.36
C MET A 339 -1.98 -3.98 -15.32
N ILE A 340 -2.53 -4.31 -16.48
CA ILE A 340 -3.69 -5.22 -16.64
C ILE A 340 -3.37 -6.68 -16.31
N SER A 341 -2.13 -7.13 -16.55
CA SER A 341 -1.70 -8.51 -16.28
C SER A 341 -1.10 -8.66 -14.89
N ALA A 342 -1.25 -9.83 -14.27
CA ALA A 342 -0.57 -10.19 -13.02
C ALA A 342 0.96 -10.06 -13.12
N SER A 343 1.55 -10.35 -14.30
CA SER A 343 2.99 -10.27 -14.50
C SER A 343 3.53 -8.83 -14.60
N SER A 344 2.66 -7.83 -14.73
CA SER A 344 3.07 -6.41 -14.80
C SER A 344 3.75 -5.93 -13.51
N ILE A 345 3.47 -6.56 -12.36
CA ILE A 345 4.13 -6.23 -11.09
C ILE A 345 5.65 -6.41 -11.17
N PHE A 346 6.12 -7.32 -12.03
CA PHE A 346 7.55 -7.58 -12.19
C PHE A 346 8.28 -6.39 -12.85
N ASP A 347 7.58 -5.54 -13.60
CA ASP A 347 8.16 -4.36 -14.25
C ASP A 347 8.43 -3.24 -13.25
N PHE A 348 7.75 -3.28 -12.11
CA PHE A 348 8.01 -2.44 -10.94
C PHE A 348 8.99 -3.07 -9.94
N GLY A 349 9.56 -4.23 -10.27
CA GLY A 349 10.65 -4.86 -9.53
C GLY A 349 10.24 -5.69 -8.32
N TYR A 350 8.97 -6.09 -8.20
CA TYR A 350 8.52 -6.92 -7.10
C TYR A 350 7.69 -8.12 -7.55
N SER A 351 7.53 -9.11 -6.67
CA SER A 351 6.68 -10.28 -6.87
C SER A 351 5.98 -10.67 -5.56
N TYR A 352 5.15 -11.71 -5.62
CA TYR A 352 4.55 -12.35 -4.44
C TYR A 352 4.79 -13.87 -4.47
N PRO A 353 4.75 -14.58 -3.33
CA PRO A 353 4.82 -16.04 -3.33
C PRO A 353 3.75 -16.71 -4.22
N GLU A 354 2.59 -16.07 -4.37
CA GLU A 354 1.46 -16.54 -5.19
C GLU A 354 1.57 -16.14 -6.66
N ILE A 355 2.50 -15.22 -6.97
CA ILE A 355 2.80 -14.72 -8.32
C ILE A 355 4.34 -14.71 -8.51
N PRO A 356 4.99 -15.89 -8.55
CA PRO A 356 6.45 -15.93 -8.53
C PRO A 356 7.04 -15.60 -9.90
N VAL A 357 8.18 -14.89 -9.89
CA VAL A 357 8.81 -14.32 -11.10
C VAL A 357 9.15 -15.34 -12.19
N HIS A 358 9.32 -16.62 -11.85
CA HIS A 358 9.63 -17.67 -12.85
C HIS A 358 8.43 -17.99 -13.77
N PHE A 359 7.24 -17.45 -13.52
CA PHE A 359 6.12 -17.46 -14.47
C PHE A 359 6.18 -16.34 -15.51
N ARG A 360 7.12 -15.37 -15.39
CA ARG A 360 7.29 -14.33 -16.41
C ARG A 360 7.53 -14.95 -17.78
N GLY A 361 6.66 -14.63 -18.74
CA GLY A 361 6.74 -15.11 -20.12
C GLY A 361 6.22 -16.55 -20.33
N ARG A 362 5.70 -17.21 -19.29
CA ARG A 362 4.98 -18.49 -19.41
C ARG A 362 3.50 -18.24 -19.75
N PRO A 363 2.77 -19.25 -20.27
CA PRO A 363 1.33 -19.13 -20.54
C PRO A 363 0.52 -18.76 -19.29
N ASP A 364 -0.49 -17.91 -19.45
CA ASP A 364 -1.34 -17.42 -18.36
C ASP A 364 -2.05 -18.57 -17.63
N GLU A 365 -2.39 -19.66 -18.32
CA GLU A 365 -3.06 -20.83 -17.74
C GLU A 365 -2.22 -21.51 -16.64
N GLU A 366 -0.89 -21.49 -16.78
CA GLU A 366 0.02 -22.10 -15.81
C GLU A 366 0.08 -21.27 -14.52
N LEU A 367 0.16 -19.94 -14.66
CA LEU A 367 0.10 -19.02 -13.53
C LEU A 367 -1.29 -19.07 -12.88
N GLN A 368 -2.35 -19.07 -13.67
CA GLN A 368 -3.73 -19.18 -13.20
C GLN A 368 -3.93 -20.44 -12.34
N ALA A 369 -3.51 -21.61 -12.83
CA ALA A 369 -3.62 -22.86 -12.08
C ALA A 369 -2.83 -22.83 -10.77
N PHE A 370 -1.60 -22.31 -10.81
CA PHE A 370 -0.76 -22.15 -9.62
C PHE A 370 -1.41 -21.21 -8.60
N THR A 371 -1.82 -20.02 -9.02
CA THR A 371 -2.41 -19.01 -8.12
C THR A 371 -3.74 -19.49 -7.54
N ARG A 372 -4.60 -20.15 -8.33
CA ARG A 372 -5.83 -20.78 -7.80
C ARG A 372 -5.53 -21.79 -6.69
N SER A 373 -4.51 -22.62 -6.86
CA SER A 373 -4.12 -23.57 -5.80
C SER A 373 -3.68 -22.85 -4.52
N ARG A 374 -2.99 -21.70 -4.65
CA ARG A 374 -2.55 -20.90 -3.50
C ARG A 374 -3.73 -20.21 -2.80
N VAL A 375 -4.64 -19.62 -3.56
CA VAL A 375 -5.88 -19.01 -3.02
C VAL A 375 -6.67 -20.04 -2.21
N ASN A 376 -6.88 -21.24 -2.75
CA ASN A 376 -7.58 -22.32 -2.04
C ASN A 376 -6.86 -22.75 -0.76
N ALA A 377 -5.52 -22.85 -0.80
CA ALA A 377 -4.75 -23.20 0.39
C ALA A 377 -4.76 -22.10 1.47
N LEU A 378 -4.82 -20.83 1.05
CA LEU A 378 -4.77 -19.68 1.95
C LEU A 378 -6.12 -19.36 2.57
N TYR A 379 -7.22 -19.44 1.81
CA TYR A 379 -8.53 -18.91 2.19
C TYR A 379 -9.71 -19.87 2.01
N GLY A 380 -9.50 -21.01 1.33
CA GLY A 380 -10.52 -22.00 1.05
C GLY A 380 -10.81 -22.99 2.18
#